data_AF-U4U7Z6-F1
#
_entry.id   AF-U4U7Z6-F1
#
_cell.length_a   1.000
_cell.length_b   1.000
_cell.length_c   1.000
_cell.angle_alpha   90.00
_cell.angle_beta   90.00
_cell.angle_gamma   90.00
#
_symmetry.space_group_name_H-M   'P 1'
#
loop_
_entity.id
_entity.type
_entity.pdbx_description
1 polymer ?
#
loop_
_entity_poly.entity_id
_entity_poly.type
_entity_poly.pdbx_seq_one_letter_code
_entity_poly.pdbx_strand_id
1 'polypeptide(L)'
;MSGTALSDWALVSKPLDMSIQVGQILNCQLPVDFAGCLRRKRLDELMAANPDTEPYKTVFGPVVDNLIVPNDPRKSMMQYTDIFKRFELMYGVTQMESIHLPLGGDVALIHGMLEHERDDELRKYMRMRCEMKPEACFAQTSATYNYHERMSMPEALTLCGRQRHSG
;
A
#
# COMPACT_ATOMS: atom_id res chain seq x y z
N MET A 1 10.24 -13.75 -0.95
CA MET A 1 9.68 -13.63 0.41
C MET A 1 9.52 -12.14 0.71
N SER A 2 8.60 -11.76 1.61
CA SER A 2 8.26 -10.37 1.96
C SER A 2 7.51 -9.52 0.92
N GLY A 3 6.81 -10.17 -0.01
CA GLY A 3 5.95 -9.52 -0.98
C GLY A 3 4.58 -10.17 -1.05
N THR A 4 3.55 -9.39 -1.35
CA THR A 4 2.19 -9.88 -1.56
C THR A 4 1.45 -9.05 -2.60
N ALA A 5 0.62 -9.71 -3.41
CA ALA A 5 -0.31 -9.06 -4.34
C ALA A 5 -1.40 -8.25 -3.63
N LEU A 6 -1.53 -8.38 -2.30
CA LEU A 6 -2.50 -7.64 -1.48
C LEU A 6 -1.95 -6.36 -0.85
N SER A 7 -0.69 -6.01 -1.13
CA SER A 7 -0.10 -4.76 -0.65
C SER A 7 -0.63 -3.58 -1.47
N ASP A 8 -0.74 -2.40 -0.86
CA ASP A 8 -1.32 -1.22 -1.54
C ASP A 8 -0.47 -0.75 -2.73
N TRP A 9 0.81 -1.08 -2.74
CA TRP A 9 1.75 -0.80 -3.85
C TRP A 9 1.96 -1.99 -4.79
N ALA A 10 1.20 -3.09 -4.67
CA ALA A 10 1.31 -4.23 -5.59
C ALA A 10 0.77 -3.92 -7.00
N LEU A 11 -0.21 -3.01 -7.09
CA LEU A 11 -0.87 -2.62 -8.33
C LEU A 11 -0.74 -1.11 -8.55
N VAL A 12 -0.73 -0.71 -9.82
CA VAL A 12 -0.79 0.70 -10.20
C VAL A 12 -2.22 1.21 -10.08
N SER A 13 -2.44 2.27 -9.29
CA SER A 13 -3.79 2.81 -9.06
C SER A 13 -4.34 3.58 -10.28
N LYS A 14 -3.49 4.36 -10.96
CA LYS A 14 -3.89 5.28 -12.05
C LYS A 14 -2.93 5.16 -13.26
N PRO A 15 -2.92 4.02 -13.97
CA PRO A 15 -1.93 3.75 -15.01
C PRO A 15 -2.04 4.68 -16.22
N LEU A 16 -3.25 5.13 -16.55
CA LEU A 16 -3.48 6.07 -17.64
C LEU A 16 -2.89 7.45 -17.33
N ASP A 17 -3.16 7.98 -16.13
CA ASP A 17 -2.66 9.30 -15.71
C ASP A 17 -1.13 9.33 -15.71
N MET A 18 -0.50 8.28 -15.18
CA MET A 18 0.96 8.13 -15.18
C MET A 18 1.53 8.05 -16.61
N SER A 19 0.86 7.30 -17.50
CA SER A 19 1.27 7.21 -18.90
C SER A 19 1.17 8.57 -19.60
N ILE A 20 0.11 9.33 -19.35
CA ILE A 20 -0.08 10.68 -19.92
C ILE A 20 1.04 11.61 -19.44
N GLN A 21 1.37 11.58 -18.14
CA GLN A 21 2.42 12.43 -17.57
C GLN A 21 3.79 12.14 -18.19
N VAL A 22 4.15 10.87 -18.34
CA VAL A 22 5.38 10.43 -19.03
C VAL A 22 5.38 10.90 -20.48
N GLY A 23 4.23 10.79 -21.14
CA GLY A 23 3.98 11.32 -22.46
C GLY A 23 4.29 12.81 -22.58
N GLN A 24 3.78 13.62 -21.65
CA GLN A 24 4.01 15.05 -21.60
C GLN A 24 5.49 15.38 -21.38
N ILE A 25 6.17 14.69 -20.46
CA ILE A 25 7.61 14.88 -20.19
C ILE A 25 8.45 14.60 -21.46
N LEU A 26 8.07 13.58 -22.23
CA LEU A 26 8.80 13.15 -23.42
C LEU A 26 8.31 13.81 -24.72
N ASN A 27 7.38 14.77 -24.66
CA ASN A 27 6.76 15.40 -25.81
C ASN A 27 6.07 14.40 -26.78
N CYS A 28 5.48 13.33 -26.24
CA CYS A 28 4.62 12.39 -26.97
C CYS A 28 3.15 12.70 -26.67
N GLN A 29 2.44 13.33 -27.60
CA GLN A 29 1.06 13.77 -27.42
C GLN A 29 0.05 12.67 -27.78
N LEU A 30 -1.05 12.60 -27.02
CA LEU A 30 -2.27 11.89 -27.46
C LEU A 30 -3.03 12.76 -28.48
N PRO A 31 -3.78 12.17 -29.44
CA PRO A 31 -4.21 10.78 -29.51
C PRO A 31 -3.48 9.90 -30.56
N VAL A 32 -2.64 10.47 -31.43
CA VAL A 32 -2.09 9.73 -32.59
C VAL A 32 -0.67 9.24 -32.32
N ASP A 33 -0.48 7.92 -32.41
CA ASP A 33 0.81 7.22 -32.30
C ASP A 33 1.60 7.44 -30.99
N PHE A 34 0.88 7.52 -29.87
CA PHE A 34 1.50 7.66 -28.54
C PHE A 34 2.58 6.58 -28.27
N ALA A 35 2.22 5.31 -28.51
CA ALA A 35 3.12 4.19 -28.30
C ALA A 35 4.30 4.16 -29.30
N GLY A 36 4.08 4.53 -30.57
CA GLY A 36 5.19 4.62 -31.53
C GLY A 36 6.13 5.78 -31.24
N CYS A 37 5.62 6.91 -30.73
CA CYS A 37 6.44 8.00 -30.22
C CYS A 37 7.36 7.52 -29.09
N LEU A 38 6.81 6.87 -28.05
CA LEU A 38 7.59 6.34 -26.93
C LEU A 38 8.65 5.32 -27.37
N ARG A 39 8.32 4.44 -28.33
CA ARG A 39 9.28 3.46 -28.88
C ARG A 39 10.47 4.08 -29.62
N ARG A 40 10.33 5.32 -30.11
CA ARG A 40 11.41 6.07 -30.79
C ARG A 40 12.30 6.84 -29.81
N LYS A 41 11.89 6.99 -28.54
CA LYS A 41 12.68 7.68 -27.52
C LYS A 41 13.87 6.84 -27.11
N ARG A 42 14.95 7.51 -26.73
CA ARG A 42 16.14 6.82 -26.23
C ARG A 42 15.85 6.28 -24.83
N LEU A 43 16.51 5.19 -24.46
CA LEU A 43 16.30 4.55 -23.15
C LEU A 43 16.64 5.48 -22.00
N ASP A 44 17.71 6.27 -22.13
CA ASP A 44 18.12 7.28 -21.15
C ASP A 44 17.05 8.36 -20.95
N GLU A 45 16.39 8.80 -22.02
CA GLU A 45 15.26 9.73 -21.93
C GLU A 45 14.06 9.11 -21.19
N LEU A 46 13.73 7.86 -21.53
CA LEU A 46 12.63 7.12 -20.88
C LEU A 46 12.88 6.90 -19.39
N MET A 47 14.11 6.56 -19.01
CA MET A 47 14.49 6.34 -17.61
C MET A 47 14.61 7.65 -16.82
N ALA A 48 14.94 8.77 -17.49
CA ALA A 48 14.99 10.09 -16.88
C ALA A 48 13.60 10.74 -16.72
N ALA A 49 12.57 10.18 -17.36
CA ALA A 49 11.19 10.64 -17.17
C ALA A 49 10.75 10.29 -15.74
N ASN A 50 10.68 11.30 -14.89
CA ASN A 50 10.28 11.16 -13.49
C ASN A 50 8.87 11.74 -13.30
N PRO A 51 7.80 10.96 -13.56
CA PRO A 51 6.43 11.40 -13.28
C PRO A 51 6.24 11.67 -11.79
N ASP A 52 5.42 12.67 -11.48
CA ASP A 52 5.05 12.98 -10.10
C ASP A 52 4.17 11.87 -9.53
N THR A 53 4.50 11.40 -8.34
CA THR A 53 3.80 10.30 -7.69
C THR A 53 3.66 10.56 -6.20
N GLU A 54 2.50 10.19 -5.67
CA GLU A 54 2.27 10.23 -4.23
C GLU A 54 3.13 9.16 -3.54
N PRO A 55 3.60 9.42 -2.31
CA PRO A 55 4.26 8.40 -1.50
C PRO A 55 3.40 7.13 -1.39
N TYR A 56 4.07 5.98 -1.33
CA TYR A 56 3.43 4.66 -1.19
C TYR A 56 2.58 4.21 -2.38
N LYS A 57 2.62 4.90 -3.52
CA LYS A 57 2.01 4.45 -4.79
C LYS A 57 3.07 4.00 -5.79
N THR A 58 2.75 2.95 -6.53
CA THR A 58 3.58 2.43 -7.62
C THR A 58 3.24 3.15 -8.92
N VAL A 59 4.26 3.69 -9.59
CA VAL A 59 4.12 4.39 -10.89
C VAL A 59 3.93 3.38 -12.02
N PHE A 60 4.88 2.45 -12.14
CA PHE A 60 4.88 1.40 -13.15
C PHE A 60 4.89 0.04 -12.47
N GLY A 61 3.95 -0.81 -12.85
CA GLY A 61 3.75 -2.11 -12.23
C GLY A 61 2.54 -2.82 -12.83
N PRO A 62 2.10 -3.92 -12.21
CA PRO A 62 0.95 -4.67 -12.69
C PRO A 62 -0.33 -3.82 -12.63
N VAL A 63 -1.19 -4.03 -13.63
CA VAL A 63 -2.50 -3.37 -13.77
C VAL A 63 -3.58 -4.43 -13.89
N VAL A 64 -4.80 -4.12 -13.46
CA VAL A 64 -5.96 -4.97 -13.72
C VAL A 64 -6.39 -4.75 -15.17
N ASP A 65 -6.06 -5.70 -16.05
CA ASP A 65 -6.30 -5.63 -17.49
C ASP A 65 -7.44 -6.55 -17.97
N ASN A 66 -8.08 -7.27 -17.05
CA ASN A 66 -9.12 -8.27 -17.31
C ASN A 66 -8.66 -9.45 -18.18
N LEU A 67 -7.36 -9.60 -18.44
CA LEU A 67 -6.79 -10.67 -19.25
C LEU A 67 -5.76 -11.49 -18.46
N ILE A 68 -4.67 -10.85 -18.06
CA ILE A 68 -3.62 -11.47 -17.24
C ILE A 68 -3.94 -11.31 -15.76
N VAL A 69 -4.36 -10.11 -15.36
CA VAL A 69 -4.85 -9.81 -14.01
C VAL A 69 -6.36 -9.57 -14.12
N PRO A 70 -7.19 -10.60 -13.88
CA PRO A 70 -8.61 -10.55 -14.22
C PRO A 70 -9.42 -9.62 -13.31
N ASN A 71 -8.95 -9.38 -12.09
CA ASN A 71 -9.62 -8.51 -11.11
C ASN A 71 -8.63 -8.09 -10.02
N ASP A 72 -9.11 -7.26 -9.09
CA ASP A 72 -8.43 -7.00 -7.82
C ASP A 72 -8.00 -8.32 -7.14
N PRO A 73 -6.71 -8.45 -6.74
CA PRO A 73 -6.17 -9.69 -6.19
C PRO A 73 -6.93 -10.23 -5.00
N ARG A 74 -7.50 -9.37 -4.13
CA ARG A 74 -8.32 -9.81 -3.00
C ARG A 74 -9.59 -10.51 -3.49
N LYS A 75 -10.27 -9.93 -4.48
CA LYS A 75 -11.46 -10.52 -5.10
C LYS A 75 -11.11 -11.80 -5.83
N SER A 76 -10.04 -11.80 -6.62
CA SER A 76 -9.59 -12.98 -7.36
C SER A 76 -9.26 -14.15 -6.44
N MET A 77 -8.57 -13.91 -5.31
CA MET A 77 -8.26 -14.95 -4.34
C MET A 77 -9.51 -15.52 -3.64
N MET A 78 -10.53 -14.69 -3.42
CA MET A 78 -11.81 -15.14 -2.85
C MET A 78 -12.69 -15.90 -3.86
N GLN A 79 -12.65 -15.52 -5.14
CA GLN A 79 -13.49 -16.12 -6.18
C GLN A 79 -12.88 -17.40 -6.76
N TYR A 80 -11.60 -17.37 -7.13
CA TYR A 80 -10.92 -18.47 -7.81
C TYR A 80 -10.20 -19.39 -6.82
N THR A 81 -10.88 -19.77 -5.73
CA THR A 81 -10.26 -20.59 -4.69
C THR A 81 -9.74 -21.93 -5.21
N ASP A 82 -10.40 -22.50 -6.24
CA ASP A 82 -10.03 -23.79 -6.83
C ASP A 82 -8.68 -23.75 -7.55
N ILE A 83 -8.24 -22.58 -8.01
CA ILE A 83 -6.93 -22.41 -8.66
C ILE A 83 -5.87 -22.15 -7.59
N PHE A 84 -6.13 -21.21 -6.68
CA PHE A 84 -5.14 -20.81 -5.67
C PHE A 84 -4.88 -21.88 -4.60
N LYS A 85 -5.83 -22.79 -4.34
CA LYS A 85 -5.64 -23.92 -3.41
C LYS A 85 -4.73 -25.04 -3.94
N ARG A 86 -4.39 -25.04 -5.23
CA ARG A 86 -3.58 -26.11 -5.84
C ARG A 86 -2.08 -25.97 -5.58
N PHE A 87 -1.66 -24.81 -5.09
CA PHE A 87 -0.26 -24.49 -4.88
C PHE A 87 0.06 -24.49 -3.40
N GLU A 88 1.13 -25.17 -3.02
CA GLU A 88 1.73 -25.03 -1.70
C GLU A 88 2.51 -23.71 -1.66
N LEU A 89 2.16 -22.84 -0.70
CA LEU A 89 2.75 -21.51 -0.59
C LEU A 89 3.51 -21.37 0.73
N MET A 90 4.80 -21.06 0.64
CA MET A 90 5.58 -20.56 1.77
C MET A 90 5.71 -19.05 1.65
N TYR A 91 5.24 -18.34 2.68
CA TYR A 91 5.34 -16.89 2.77
C TYR A 91 5.88 -16.50 4.15
N GLY A 92 6.54 -15.36 4.20
CA GLY A 92 7.17 -14.84 5.40
C GLY A 92 7.52 -13.38 5.21
N VAL A 93 7.70 -12.70 6.33
CA VAL A 93 8.18 -11.32 6.44
C VAL A 93 9.34 -11.30 7.42
N THR A 94 10.20 -10.31 7.31
CA THR A 94 11.28 -10.06 8.26
C THR A 94 10.88 -8.94 9.23
N GLN A 95 11.61 -8.80 10.33
CA GLN A 95 11.36 -7.72 11.30
C GLN A 95 11.69 -6.33 10.71
N MET A 96 12.59 -6.28 9.73
CA MET A 96 13.20 -5.05 9.22
C MET A 96 12.94 -4.89 7.71
N GLU A 97 11.67 -4.99 7.29
CA GLU A 97 11.26 -4.81 5.89
C GLU A 97 11.40 -3.37 5.38
N SER A 98 11.21 -2.41 6.29
CA SER A 98 11.00 -1.00 5.95
C SER A 98 12.23 -0.13 6.20
N ILE A 99 13.43 -0.71 6.26
CA ILE A 99 14.66 0.03 6.62
C ILE A 99 15.05 1.13 5.63
N HIS A 100 14.55 1.06 4.40
CA HIS A 100 14.79 2.07 3.37
C HIS A 100 13.52 2.86 3.02
N LEU A 101 12.41 2.59 3.72
CA LEU A 101 11.24 3.45 3.60
C LEU A 101 11.52 4.75 4.36
N PRO A 102 10.89 5.87 3.96
CA PRO A 102 11.02 7.15 4.65
C PRO A 102 10.42 7.17 6.08
N LEU A 103 10.22 6.00 6.70
CA LEU A 103 9.79 5.82 8.08
C LEU A 103 10.91 6.29 9.04
N GLY A 104 11.04 7.61 9.20
CA GLY A 104 11.86 8.27 10.23
C GLY A 104 13.33 8.56 9.86
N GLY A 105 13.75 8.23 8.63
CA GLY A 105 15.11 8.48 8.16
C GLY A 105 16.19 7.69 8.92
N ASP A 106 17.46 7.96 8.60
CA ASP A 106 18.61 7.23 9.15
C ASP A 106 18.70 7.32 10.69
N VAL A 107 18.19 8.40 11.27
CA VAL A 107 18.21 8.64 12.73
C VAL A 107 17.23 7.72 13.45
N ALA A 108 16.01 7.57 12.93
CA ALA A 108 15.00 6.70 13.54
C ALA A 108 15.42 5.22 13.55
N LEU A 109 16.21 4.80 12.56
CA LEU A 109 16.75 3.44 12.48
C LEU A 109 17.75 3.14 13.61
N ILE A 110 18.57 4.13 13.98
CA ILE A 110 19.63 3.96 14.98
C ILE A 110 19.12 4.25 16.39
N HIS A 111 18.34 5.31 16.54
CA HIS A 111 17.94 5.84 17.86
C HIS A 111 16.48 5.56 18.23
N GLY A 112 15.71 4.95 17.32
CA GLY A 112 14.27 4.82 17.45
C GLY A 112 13.53 6.08 16.98
N MET A 113 12.24 5.90 16.71
CA MET A 113 11.34 6.93 16.20
C MET A 113 10.49 7.49 17.34
N LEU A 114 10.32 8.81 17.39
CA LEU A 114 9.39 9.42 18.34
C LEU A 114 7.94 9.17 17.91
N GLU A 115 7.00 9.14 18.86
CA GLU A 115 5.60 8.83 18.55
C GLU A 115 4.97 9.83 17.57
N HIS A 116 5.34 11.10 17.65
CA HIS A 116 4.84 12.10 16.72
C HIS A 116 5.35 11.89 15.28
N GLU A 117 6.62 11.51 15.12
CA GLU A 117 7.22 11.19 13.81
C GLU A 117 6.57 9.95 13.21
N ARG A 118 6.32 8.93 14.05
CA ARG A 118 5.55 7.74 13.68
C ARG A 118 4.17 8.12 13.16
N ASP A 119 3.45 8.92 13.94
CA ASP A 119 2.09 9.30 13.62
C ASP A 119 2.02 10.15 12.34
N ASP A 120 2.99 11.05 12.13
CA ASP A 120 3.08 11.85 10.90
C ASP A 120 3.30 10.99 9.66
N GLU A 121 4.16 9.97 9.77
CA GLU A 121 4.41 9.07 8.66
C GLU A 121 3.21 8.14 8.39
N LEU A 122 2.59 7.63 9.45
CA LEU A 122 1.35 6.86 9.34
C LEU A 122 0.23 7.70 8.71
N ARG A 123 0.11 8.99 9.05
CA ARG A 123 -0.87 9.89 8.42
C ARG A 123 -0.62 10.02 6.91
N LYS A 124 0.64 10.13 6.46
CA LYS A 124 0.96 10.16 5.01
C LYS A 124 0.47 8.88 4.32
N TYR A 125 0.75 7.72 4.91
CA TYR A 125 0.26 6.45 4.38
C TYR A 125 -1.28 6.35 4.38
N MET A 126 -1.96 6.80 5.45
CA MET A 126 -3.43 6.76 5.52
C MET A 126 -4.09 7.71 4.53
N ARG A 127 -3.46 8.84 4.17
CA ARG A 127 -3.93 9.71 3.08
C ARG A 127 -3.95 8.98 1.74
N MET A 128 -2.90 8.20 1.47
CA MET A 128 -2.81 7.37 0.28
C MET A 128 -3.88 6.27 0.29
N ARG A 129 -3.97 5.50 1.38
CA ARG A 129 -4.84 4.30 1.47
C ARG A 129 -6.32 4.63 1.58
N CYS A 130 -6.67 5.67 2.34
CA CYS A 130 -8.02 6.01 2.76
C CYS A 130 -8.44 7.36 2.16
N GLU A 131 -8.37 7.50 0.83
CA GLU A 131 -8.53 8.76 0.08
C GLU A 131 -9.74 9.60 0.54
N MET A 132 -10.86 8.98 0.87
CA MET A 132 -12.10 9.67 1.27
C MET A 132 -12.08 10.23 2.70
N LYS A 133 -11.51 9.50 3.66
CA LYS A 133 -11.56 9.83 5.10
C LYS A 133 -10.28 9.37 5.82
N PRO A 134 -9.14 10.02 5.54
CA PRO A 134 -7.84 9.57 6.05
C PRO A 134 -7.71 9.70 7.56
N GLU A 135 -8.24 10.76 8.16
CA GLU A 135 -8.16 10.97 9.62
C GLU A 135 -8.98 9.93 10.41
N ALA A 136 -10.16 9.56 9.92
CA ALA A 136 -10.97 8.52 10.54
C ALA A 136 -10.29 7.14 10.45
N CYS A 137 -9.69 6.85 9.30
CA CYS A 137 -8.91 5.63 9.06
C CYS A 137 -7.67 5.56 9.96
N PHE A 138 -6.97 6.68 10.12
CA PHE A 138 -5.84 6.80 11.04
C PHE A 138 -6.27 6.62 12.51
N ALA A 139 -7.33 7.29 12.94
CA ALA A 139 -7.84 7.18 14.32
C ALA A 139 -8.28 5.75 14.66
N GLN A 140 -9.01 5.09 13.76
CA GLN A 140 -9.45 3.70 13.95
C GLN A 140 -8.27 2.73 14.01
N THR A 141 -7.29 2.90 13.12
CA THR A 141 -6.08 2.07 13.10
C THR A 141 -5.27 2.26 14.37
N SER A 142 -5.03 3.51 14.78
CA SER A 142 -4.27 3.85 15.99
C SER A 142 -4.93 3.27 17.25
N ALA A 143 -6.26 3.39 17.37
CA ALA A 143 -7.01 2.79 18.47
C ALA A 143 -6.89 1.24 18.51
N THR A 144 -6.74 0.61 17.35
CA THR A 144 -6.58 -0.85 17.24
C THR A 144 -5.19 -1.30 17.71
N TYR A 145 -4.15 -0.50 17.45
CA TYR A 145 -2.75 -0.85 17.68
C TYR A 145 -2.07 -0.11 18.83
N ASN A 146 -2.82 0.66 19.64
CA ASN A 146 -2.35 1.18 20.94
C ASN A 146 -2.12 0.02 21.93
N TYR A 147 -0.95 -0.61 21.79
CA TYR A 147 -0.48 -1.74 22.59
C TYR A 147 -0.10 -1.30 24.01
N HIS A 148 0.45 -0.10 24.18
CA HIS A 148 0.89 0.43 25.47
C HIS A 148 -0.27 0.72 26.44
N GLU A 149 -1.39 1.26 25.96
CA GLU A 149 -2.57 1.53 26.82
C GLU A 149 -3.26 0.23 27.27
N ARG A 150 -3.23 -0.83 26.45
CA ARG A 150 -3.88 -2.11 26.78
C ARG A 150 -3.15 -2.93 27.83
N MET A 151 -1.84 -2.76 27.99
CA MET A 151 -1.10 -3.43 29.07
C MET A 151 -1.06 -2.61 30.37
N SER A 152 -1.28 -1.29 30.30
CA SER A 152 -1.43 -0.43 31.49
C SER A 152 -2.82 -0.49 32.13
N MET A 153 -3.78 -1.18 31.51
CA MET A 153 -5.06 -1.47 32.16
C MET A 153 -4.93 -2.75 33.00
N PRO A 154 -4.93 -2.68 34.34
CA PRO A 154 -5.24 -3.88 35.13
C PRO A 154 -6.64 -4.36 34.75
N GLU A 155 -6.87 -5.68 34.78
CA GLU A 155 -8.12 -6.39 34.48
C GLU A 155 -9.34 -5.79 35.20
N ALA A 156 -9.91 -4.69 34.69
CA ALA A 156 -11.08 -4.03 35.27
C ALA A 156 -12.28 -3.97 34.32
N LEU A 157 -12.23 -4.71 33.20
CA LEU A 157 -13.37 -4.86 32.30
C LEU A 157 -13.63 -6.35 32.00
N THR A 158 -13.77 -7.13 33.08
CA THR A 158 -14.50 -8.41 33.06
C THR A 158 -15.81 -8.29 33.86
N LEU A 159 -16.54 -7.19 33.69
CA LEU A 159 -17.86 -6.99 34.29
C LEU A 159 -18.85 -6.38 33.29
N CYS A 160 -19.03 -7.01 32.13
CA CYS A 160 -20.27 -6.87 31.38
C CYS A 160 -20.49 -8.13 30.52
N GLY A 161 -20.89 -9.22 31.16
CA GLY A 161 -21.14 -10.48 30.43
C GLY A 161 -21.30 -11.72 31.31
N ARG A 162 -21.90 -11.61 32.49
CA ARG A 162 -22.30 -12.80 33.25
C ARG A 162 -23.59 -12.55 34.03
N GLN A 163 -24.72 -12.57 33.32
CA GLN A 163 -25.99 -12.98 33.91
C GLN A 163 -26.49 -14.20 33.14
N ARG A 164 -26.21 -15.38 33.71
CA ARG A 164 -27.01 -16.59 33.48
C ARG A 164 -27.77 -16.89 34.77
N HIS A 165 -29.09 -17.00 34.61
CA HIS A 165 -30.09 -17.72 35.40
C HIS A 165 -30.39 -17.30 36.85
N SER A 166 -31.66 -16.94 37.12
CA SER A 166 -32.64 -17.79 37.83
C SER A 166 -33.92 -17.00 38.11
N GLY A 167 -35.07 -17.61 37.82
CA GLY A 167 -36.42 -17.06 37.91
C GLY A 167 -37.35 -17.72 36.91
#